data_AF-V8BX68-F1
#
_entry.id   AF-V8BX68-F1
#
_cell.length_a   1.000
_cell.length_b   1.000
_cell.length_c   1.000
_cell.angle_alpha   90.00
_cell.angle_beta   90.00
_cell.angle_gamma   90.00
#
_symmetry.space_group_name_H-M   'P 1'
#
loop_
_entity.id
_entity.type
_entity.pdbx_description
1 polymer ?
#
loop_
_entity_poly.entity_id
_entity_poly.type
_entity_poly.pdbx_seq_one_letter_code
_entity_poly.pdbx_strand_id
1 'polypeptide(L)'
;MWDKKLKNRTIKKKLSRWMTVVCSFLLAVGLGFSVGSAAAEYFPESRETQAQTKAVQTKKVSVGGMPAGIYMETDGVLILDTQQIKGIDGKMYEPAQGMVKSGDYIKAVNQKEICGKKELLKELEKLSGEKVELTVRRGGKLEKIVLQAVETAAGEYKLGIWVRDNVQGLGTVTFLTEQNEFGALGHGIHDTDTNGLMEISGGKLYRTTIQNVVKGSSGNPGTMEGMIVYNRYNLLGTIEKNTDAGIYGRLDKTEELFGKKELVETAAKEEIVTGPAKMRCFLEDEVREFDIEVMKVDQETAEINKGMMIRVTDEELLEKTGGIIQGMSGSPILQNGKLIGAVTHVFVMDSTKGYGIFAETMLQQLK
;
A
#
# COMPACT_ATOMS: atom_id res chain seq x y z
N MET A 1 19.45 24.11 11.47
CA MET A 1 20.33 24.64 10.40
C MET A 1 21.77 24.35 10.78
N TRP A 2 22.28 23.18 10.38
CA TRP A 2 23.69 22.80 10.49
C TRP A 2 24.02 21.77 9.40
N ASP A 3 25.23 21.91 8.89
CA ASP A 3 25.71 21.56 7.56
C ASP A 3 26.00 20.05 7.35
N LYS A 4 25.42 19.44 6.31
CA LYS A 4 25.80 18.12 5.79
C LYS A 4 26.36 18.28 4.37
N LYS A 5 27.58 18.82 4.27
CA LYS A 5 28.42 18.77 3.06
C LYS A 5 29.80 18.26 3.43
N LEU A 6 30.01 16.94 3.38
CA LEU A 6 31.31 16.27 3.15
C LEU A 6 31.15 14.75 3.31
N LYS A 7 30.67 14.08 2.27
CA LYS A 7 30.88 12.63 2.06
C LYS A 7 30.50 12.26 0.63
N ASN A 8 31.24 12.82 -0.33
CA ASN A 8 31.19 12.34 -1.71
C ASN A 8 32.48 12.72 -2.44
N ARG A 9 33.61 12.09 -2.07
CA ARG A 9 34.87 12.26 -2.80
C ARG A 9 35.94 11.22 -2.46
N THR A 10 35.66 9.94 -2.63
CA THR A 10 36.69 8.91 -2.90
C THR A 10 35.99 7.60 -3.20
N ILE A 11 35.95 7.20 -4.47
CA ILE A 11 36.09 5.84 -5.02
C ILE A 11 35.83 5.99 -6.53
N LYS A 12 36.85 6.46 -7.24
CA LYS A 12 37.03 6.27 -8.68
C LYS A 12 38.53 6.30 -8.93
N LYS A 13 39.06 5.16 -9.36
CA LYS A 13 40.37 4.88 -9.99
C LYS A 13 41.08 3.72 -9.31
N LYS A 14 40.98 2.53 -9.91
CA LYS A 14 42.13 1.67 -10.21
C LYS A 14 41.68 0.65 -11.25
N LEU A 15 42.23 0.79 -12.45
CA LEU A 15 42.09 -0.10 -13.59
C LEU A 15 43.50 -0.39 -14.09
N SER A 16 43.71 -1.66 -14.48
CA SER A 16 44.83 -2.19 -15.27
C SER A 16 46.19 -2.49 -14.60
N ARG A 17 46.53 -3.80 -14.50
CA ARG A 17 47.61 -4.40 -15.31
C ARG A 17 47.70 -5.94 -15.15
N TRP A 18 47.50 -6.65 -16.27
CA TRP A 18 48.27 -7.79 -16.83
C TRP A 18 48.58 -9.02 -15.95
N MET A 19 48.22 -10.24 -16.41
CA MET A 19 49.12 -11.12 -17.18
C MET A 19 48.43 -12.42 -17.66
N THR A 20 48.72 -12.75 -18.92
CA THR A 20 48.34 -13.92 -19.72
C THR A 20 49.04 -15.21 -19.28
N VAL A 21 48.34 -16.36 -19.25
CA VAL A 21 48.92 -17.68 -19.55
C VAL A 21 47.92 -18.49 -20.38
N VAL A 22 48.38 -18.90 -21.55
CA VAL A 22 47.74 -19.78 -22.53
C VAL A 22 48.17 -21.21 -22.24
N CYS A 23 47.27 -22.19 -22.29
CA CYS A 23 47.61 -23.58 -22.60
C CYS A 23 46.48 -24.25 -23.40
N SER A 24 46.76 -24.40 -24.68
CA SER A 24 46.04 -25.16 -25.69
C SER A 24 46.18 -26.66 -25.45
N PHE A 25 45.15 -27.46 -25.75
CA PHE A 25 45.33 -28.79 -26.31
C PHE A 25 44.19 -29.12 -27.27
N LEU A 26 44.59 -29.59 -28.45
CA LEU A 26 43.82 -29.84 -29.67
C LEU A 26 44.06 -31.31 -30.07
N LEU A 27 43.14 -31.82 -30.91
CA LEU A 27 43.25 -32.95 -31.85
C LEU A 27 42.99 -34.38 -31.31
N ALA A 28 42.40 -35.33 -32.07
CA ALA A 28 41.59 -35.35 -33.30
C ALA A 28 41.34 -36.83 -33.73
N VAL A 29 40.50 -36.99 -34.77
CA VAL A 29 40.45 -38.08 -35.78
C VAL A 29 39.74 -39.39 -35.35
N GLY A 30 38.84 -40.01 -36.13
CA GLY A 30 38.29 -39.71 -37.45
C GLY A 30 37.59 -40.93 -38.09
N LEU A 31 36.89 -40.66 -39.22
CA LEU A 31 36.60 -41.49 -40.40
C LEU A 31 35.61 -42.69 -40.35
N GLY A 32 34.65 -42.70 -41.30
CA GLY A 32 34.20 -43.94 -41.98
C GLY A 32 32.76 -44.02 -42.56
N PHE A 33 32.62 -43.73 -43.87
CA PHE A 33 31.73 -44.32 -44.93
C PHE A 33 30.21 -44.59 -44.73
N SER A 34 29.34 -43.93 -45.54
CA SER A 34 28.51 -44.41 -46.70
C SER A 34 27.18 -45.09 -46.28
N VAL A 35 25.98 -45.00 -46.92
CA VAL A 35 25.50 -44.96 -48.31
C VAL A 35 24.01 -44.46 -48.31
N GLY A 36 23.55 -43.76 -49.36
CA GLY A 36 22.26 -44.08 -50.02
C GLY A 36 20.94 -43.33 -49.67
N SER A 37 20.51 -42.49 -50.61
CA SER A 37 19.14 -42.24 -51.13
C SER A 37 17.92 -42.06 -50.20
N ALA A 38 17.26 -40.89 -50.30
CA ALA A 38 15.96 -40.73 -50.97
C ALA A 38 15.41 -39.30 -50.77
N ALA A 39 14.80 -38.76 -51.82
CA ALA A 39 14.13 -37.47 -51.85
C ALA A 39 12.80 -37.50 -51.08
N ALA A 40 12.45 -36.39 -50.42
CA ALA A 40 11.06 -35.97 -50.23
C ALA A 40 11.00 -34.46 -49.98
N GLU A 41 10.03 -33.84 -50.62
CA GLU A 41 9.88 -32.42 -50.87
C GLU A 41 9.55 -31.58 -49.62
N TYR A 42 10.00 -30.34 -49.70
CA TYR A 42 9.75 -29.26 -48.77
C TYR A 42 8.28 -28.80 -48.88
N PHE A 43 7.47 -29.11 -47.86
CA PHE A 43 6.21 -28.44 -47.58
C PHE A 43 6.31 -27.81 -46.19
N PRO A 44 6.37 -26.47 -46.05
CA PRO A 44 6.19 -25.85 -44.75
C PRO A 44 4.69 -25.89 -44.43
N GLU A 45 4.32 -26.69 -43.43
CA GLU A 45 3.04 -26.59 -42.75
C GLU A 45 2.81 -25.14 -42.32
N SER A 46 1.65 -24.61 -42.69
CA SER A 46 1.12 -23.36 -42.19
C SER A 46 1.11 -23.41 -40.67
N ARG A 47 1.99 -22.63 -40.02
CA ARG A 47 1.84 -22.25 -38.62
C ARG A 47 0.55 -21.45 -38.48
N GLU A 48 -0.55 -22.16 -38.21
CA GLU A 48 -1.72 -21.56 -37.59
C GLU A 48 -1.24 -20.86 -36.33
N THR A 49 -1.21 -19.53 -36.41
CA THR A 49 -0.93 -18.69 -35.26
C THR A 49 -2.13 -18.87 -34.35
N GLN A 50 -2.00 -19.71 -33.33
CA GLN A 50 -2.92 -19.72 -32.20
C GLN A 50 -2.84 -18.35 -31.54
N ALA A 51 -3.62 -17.40 -32.06
CA ALA A 51 -4.06 -16.25 -31.31
C ALA A 51 -4.97 -16.81 -30.21
N GLN A 52 -4.37 -17.19 -29.08
CA GLN A 52 -5.08 -17.23 -27.82
C GLN A 52 -5.48 -15.78 -27.51
N THR A 53 -6.61 -15.35 -28.05
CA THR A 53 -7.36 -14.25 -27.46
C THR A 53 -7.72 -14.69 -26.06
N LYS A 54 -6.93 -14.27 -25.06
CA LYS A 54 -7.43 -14.14 -23.69
C LYS A 54 -8.67 -13.28 -23.82
N ALA A 55 -9.85 -13.89 -23.78
CA ALA A 55 -11.08 -13.16 -23.62
C ALA A 55 -10.96 -12.38 -22.31
N VAL A 56 -10.67 -11.09 -22.40
CA VAL A 56 -10.66 -10.19 -21.26
C VAL A 56 -12.10 -10.13 -20.77
N GLN A 57 -12.42 -10.87 -19.71
CA GLN A 57 -13.72 -10.73 -19.07
C GLN A 57 -13.81 -9.30 -18.52
N THR A 58 -14.60 -8.47 -19.20
CA THR A 58 -14.96 -7.14 -18.74
C THR A 58 -15.73 -7.32 -17.43
N LYS A 59 -15.11 -6.92 -16.32
CA LYS A 59 -15.78 -6.95 -15.01
C LYS A 59 -16.73 -5.77 -14.90
N LYS A 60 -17.84 -5.96 -14.18
CA LYS A 60 -18.77 -4.89 -13.82
C LYS A 60 -18.70 -4.63 -12.33
N VAL A 61 -18.74 -3.36 -11.95
CA VAL A 61 -18.69 -2.94 -10.54
C VAL A 61 -19.63 -1.76 -10.31
N SER A 62 -20.08 -1.57 -9.07
CA SER A 62 -20.66 -0.29 -8.67
C SER A 62 -19.53 0.70 -8.41
N VAL A 63 -19.62 1.90 -8.98
CA VAL A 63 -18.59 2.94 -8.85
C VAL A 63 -18.81 3.72 -7.55
N GLY A 64 -17.72 3.92 -6.81
CA GLY A 64 -17.73 4.62 -5.54
C GLY A 64 -17.52 6.13 -5.68
N GLY A 65 -16.60 6.67 -4.88
CA GLY A 65 -16.37 8.11 -4.71
C GLY A 65 -16.74 8.63 -3.32
N MET A 66 -17.32 7.77 -2.47
CA MET A 66 -17.70 8.10 -1.10
C MET A 66 -16.50 8.01 -0.15
N PRO A 67 -16.32 9.00 0.75
CA PRO A 67 -15.34 8.92 1.81
C PRO A 67 -15.79 7.90 2.85
N ALA A 68 -14.83 7.25 3.48
CA ALA A 68 -15.03 6.29 4.53
C ALA A 68 -13.95 6.44 5.61
N GLY A 69 -14.37 6.22 6.85
CA GLY A 69 -13.48 6.09 7.99
C GLY A 69 -12.80 4.73 7.96
N ILE A 70 -11.48 4.74 8.03
CA ILE A 70 -10.65 3.54 8.04
C ILE A 70 -10.11 3.36 9.46
N TYR A 71 -10.25 2.15 9.98
CA TYR A 71 -9.57 1.71 11.20
C TYR A 71 -8.99 0.33 10.93
N MET A 72 -7.68 0.17 11.04
CA MET A 72 -7.02 -1.11 10.86
C MET A 72 -6.16 -1.44 12.07
N GLU A 73 -6.15 -2.71 12.43
CA GLU A 73 -5.34 -3.25 13.50
C GLU A 73 -4.11 -3.91 12.89
N THR A 74 -2.95 -3.63 13.46
CA THR A 74 -1.71 -4.27 13.02
C THR A 74 -1.73 -5.75 13.40
N ASP A 75 -1.02 -6.58 12.63
CA ASP A 75 -0.90 -8.00 12.96
C ASP A 75 0.09 -8.24 14.11
N GLY A 76 -0.33 -7.92 15.34
CA GLY A 76 0.53 -7.80 16.52
C GLY A 76 0.85 -6.35 16.83
N VAL A 77 1.78 -6.09 17.73
CA VAL A 77 2.14 -4.72 18.14
C VAL A 77 3.42 -4.27 17.43
N LEU A 78 3.31 -3.30 16.53
CA LEU A 78 4.42 -2.76 15.75
C LEU A 78 5.37 -1.96 16.63
N ILE A 79 6.66 -2.27 16.56
CA ILE A 79 7.75 -1.51 17.18
C ILE A 79 8.15 -0.38 16.25
N LEU A 80 8.04 0.85 16.75
CA LEU A 80 8.42 2.07 16.03
C LEU A 80 9.85 2.46 16.35
N ASP A 81 10.21 2.46 17.64
CA ASP A 81 11.55 2.80 18.12
C ASP A 81 11.80 2.27 19.53
N THR A 82 13.01 2.46 20.04
CA THR A 82 13.37 2.26 21.44
C THR A 82 13.79 3.57 22.07
N GLN A 83 13.52 3.74 23.36
CA GLN A 83 13.85 4.96 24.09
C GLN A 83 14.48 4.66 25.44
N GLN A 84 15.24 5.63 25.91
CA GLN A 84 15.75 5.64 27.27
C GLN A 84 14.60 5.86 28.28
N ILE A 85 14.62 5.12 29.37
CA ILE A 85 13.65 5.23 30.46
C ILE A 85 14.35 5.37 31.81
N LYS A 86 13.76 6.16 32.70
CA LYS A 86 14.27 6.35 34.07
C LYS A 86 13.70 5.28 34.98
N GLY A 87 14.57 4.51 35.64
CA GLY A 87 14.18 3.55 36.65
C GLY A 87 13.80 4.21 37.98
N ILE A 88 13.15 3.47 38.85
CA ILE A 88 12.77 3.91 40.20
C ILE A 88 13.99 4.30 41.05
N ASP A 89 15.17 3.75 40.74
CA ASP A 89 16.46 4.09 41.37
C ASP A 89 17.06 5.42 40.86
N GLY A 90 16.39 6.09 39.92
CA GLY A 90 16.80 7.35 39.34
C GLY A 90 17.80 7.24 38.18
N LYS A 91 18.27 6.03 37.81
CA LYS A 91 19.18 5.83 36.69
C LYS A 91 18.43 5.73 35.37
N MET A 92 19.14 5.98 34.27
CA MET A 92 18.61 5.85 32.93
C MET A 92 18.99 4.49 32.32
N TYR A 93 18.03 3.85 31.64
CA TYR A 93 18.16 2.51 31.06
C TYR A 93 17.67 2.49 29.61
N GLU A 94 18.26 1.65 28.77
CA GLU A 94 17.84 1.39 27.38
C GLU A 94 17.63 -0.13 27.16
N PRO A 95 16.63 -0.74 27.85
CA PRO A 95 16.56 -2.20 27.99
C PRO A 95 16.29 -2.98 26.70
N ALA A 96 15.77 -2.32 25.66
CA ALA A 96 15.47 -2.94 24.37
C ALA A 96 16.44 -2.53 23.24
N GLN A 97 17.39 -1.61 23.51
CA GLN A 97 18.27 -1.07 22.50
C GLN A 97 19.14 -2.17 21.87
N GLY A 98 19.17 -2.19 20.53
CA GLY A 98 19.94 -3.18 19.76
C GLY A 98 19.36 -4.60 19.77
N MET A 99 18.30 -4.86 20.53
CA MET A 99 17.65 -6.17 20.61
C MET A 99 16.45 -6.24 19.66
N VAL A 100 15.57 -5.25 19.73
CA VAL A 100 14.44 -5.06 18.81
C VAL A 100 14.78 -4.02 17.73
N LYS A 101 14.01 -4.00 16.64
CA LYS A 101 14.18 -3.08 15.53
C LYS A 101 12.84 -2.44 15.17
N SER A 102 12.92 -1.20 14.66
CA SER A 102 11.79 -0.56 13.99
C SER A 102 11.28 -1.46 12.85
N GLY A 103 9.97 -1.70 12.80
CA GLY A 103 9.34 -2.64 11.86
C GLY A 103 9.13 -4.05 12.41
N ASP A 104 9.65 -4.39 13.59
CA ASP A 104 9.32 -5.67 14.25
C ASP A 104 7.87 -5.65 14.77
N TYR A 105 7.19 -6.79 14.73
CA TYR A 105 5.85 -6.95 15.34
C TYR A 105 5.93 -7.85 16.55
N ILE A 106 5.58 -7.37 17.75
CA ILE A 106 5.46 -8.21 18.95
C ILE A 106 4.20 -9.07 18.81
N LYS A 107 4.40 -10.38 18.82
CA LYS A 107 3.35 -11.40 18.69
C LYS A 107 3.02 -12.08 20.01
N ALA A 108 3.95 -12.14 20.95
CA ALA A 108 3.74 -12.73 22.27
C ALA A 108 4.66 -12.13 23.34
N VAL A 109 4.21 -12.21 24.60
CA VAL A 109 4.96 -11.86 25.81
C VAL A 109 4.93 -13.08 26.73
N ASN A 110 6.09 -13.60 27.15
CA ASN A 110 6.21 -14.78 28.01
C ASN A 110 5.34 -15.95 27.54
N GLN A 111 5.44 -16.28 26.24
CA GLN A 111 4.67 -17.33 25.55
C GLN A 111 3.16 -17.05 25.38
N LYS A 112 2.63 -15.96 25.95
CA LYS A 112 1.24 -15.56 25.76
C LYS A 112 1.12 -14.72 24.48
N GLU A 113 0.41 -15.25 23.49
CA GLU A 113 0.07 -14.49 22.28
C GLU A 113 -0.71 -13.23 22.62
N ILE A 114 -0.38 -12.15 21.90
CA ILE A 114 -1.03 -10.85 22.00
C ILE A 114 -1.40 -10.35 20.60
N CYS A 115 -2.52 -9.65 20.53
CA CYS A 115 -3.02 -9.04 19.29
C CYS A 115 -2.82 -7.52 19.28
N GLY A 116 -2.76 -6.86 20.45
CA GLY A 116 -2.72 -5.41 20.52
C GLY A 116 -2.09 -4.87 21.81
N LYS A 117 -1.97 -3.54 21.87
CA LYS A 117 -1.26 -2.83 22.95
C LYS A 117 -1.89 -3.08 24.31
N LYS A 118 -3.22 -3.21 24.38
CA LYS A 118 -3.93 -3.49 25.64
C LYS A 118 -3.49 -4.81 26.26
N GLU A 119 -3.31 -5.84 25.44
CA GLU A 119 -2.85 -7.16 25.89
C GLU A 119 -1.37 -7.13 26.24
N LEU A 120 -0.54 -6.44 25.45
CA LEU A 120 0.86 -6.17 25.79
C LEU A 120 0.97 -5.55 27.20
N LEU A 121 0.27 -4.46 27.47
CA LEU A 121 0.29 -3.79 28.77
C LEU A 121 -0.18 -4.72 29.90
N LYS A 122 -1.25 -5.48 29.67
CA LYS A 122 -1.77 -6.44 30.64
C LYS A 122 -0.77 -7.55 30.99
N GLU A 123 0.04 -8.00 30.03
CA GLU A 123 1.10 -8.98 30.31
C GLU A 123 2.29 -8.32 31.05
N LEU A 124 2.60 -7.06 30.76
CA LEU A 124 3.65 -6.32 31.48
C LEU A 124 3.28 -6.03 32.95
N GLU A 125 2.01 -5.79 33.25
CA GLU A 125 1.50 -5.59 34.62
C GLU A 125 1.68 -6.82 35.53
N LYS A 126 1.86 -8.01 34.95
CA LYS A 126 2.06 -9.25 35.71
C LYS A 126 3.53 -9.49 36.09
N LEU A 127 4.44 -8.65 35.61
CA LEU A 127 5.86 -8.83 35.85
C LEU A 127 6.23 -8.47 37.28
N SER A 128 7.15 -9.23 37.86
CA SER A 128 7.72 -8.99 39.19
C SER A 128 9.24 -9.07 39.15
N GLY A 129 9.89 -8.08 38.53
CA GLY A 129 11.36 -7.99 38.47
C GLY A 129 12.03 -8.88 37.42
N GLU A 130 11.24 -9.47 36.51
CA GLU A 130 11.69 -10.59 35.68
C GLU A 130 12.26 -10.19 34.32
N LYS A 131 13.00 -11.13 33.73
CA LYS A 131 13.28 -11.16 32.30
C LYS A 131 11.96 -11.37 31.55
N VAL A 132 11.80 -10.67 30.44
CA VAL A 132 10.64 -10.77 29.55
C VAL A 132 11.10 -11.41 28.26
N GLU A 133 10.46 -12.50 27.86
CA GLU A 133 10.59 -13.07 26.52
C GLU A 133 9.54 -12.44 25.60
N LEU A 134 9.99 -11.70 24.58
CA LEU A 134 9.16 -11.27 23.47
C LEU A 134 9.33 -12.26 22.31
N THR A 135 8.21 -12.71 21.73
CA THR A 135 8.22 -13.29 20.39
C THR A 135 7.93 -12.16 19.41
N VAL A 136 8.90 -11.82 18.57
CA VAL A 136 8.76 -10.78 17.54
C VAL A 136 8.75 -11.39 16.14
N ARG A 137 7.94 -10.87 15.23
CA ARG A 137 8.05 -11.15 13.81
C ARG A 137 8.95 -10.11 13.15
N ARG A 138 10.01 -10.57 12.51
CA ARG A 138 11.00 -9.76 11.77
C ARG A 138 11.23 -10.37 10.39
N GLY A 139 10.96 -9.61 9.33
CA GLY A 139 11.13 -10.11 7.94
C GLY A 139 10.40 -11.43 7.68
N GLY A 140 9.18 -11.58 8.23
CA GLY A 140 8.35 -12.79 8.11
C GLY A 140 8.74 -13.96 9.02
N LYS A 141 9.80 -13.86 9.84
CA LYS A 141 10.23 -14.92 10.76
C LYS A 141 9.98 -14.55 12.20
N LEU A 142 9.64 -15.55 13.03
CA LEU A 142 9.51 -15.37 14.47
C LEU A 142 10.88 -15.51 15.15
N GLU A 143 11.24 -14.52 15.97
CA GLU A 143 12.44 -14.47 16.78
C GLU A 143 12.05 -14.30 18.26
N LYS A 144 12.76 -14.99 19.16
CA LYS A 144 12.59 -14.83 20.60
C LYS A 144 13.68 -13.90 21.14
N ILE A 145 13.26 -12.87 21.86
CA ILE A 145 14.15 -11.86 22.45
C ILE A 145 13.87 -11.82 23.94
N VAL A 146 14.90 -12.07 24.75
CA VAL A 146 14.80 -11.99 26.20
C VAL A 146 15.48 -10.72 26.67
N LEU A 147 14.72 -9.80 27.26
CA LEU A 147 15.24 -8.54 27.80
C LEU A 147 14.88 -8.36 29.28
N GLN A 148 15.60 -7.49 29.98
CA GLN A 148 15.31 -7.15 31.36
C GLN A 148 14.34 -5.97 31.42
N ALA A 149 13.16 -6.16 32.01
CA ALA A 149 12.24 -5.05 32.24
C ALA A 149 12.78 -4.13 33.35
N VAL A 150 12.49 -2.83 33.24
CA VAL A 150 12.92 -1.81 34.19
C VAL A 150 11.72 -1.37 35.01
N GLU A 151 11.84 -1.43 36.33
CA GLU A 151 10.84 -0.88 37.24
C GLU A 151 10.95 0.65 37.24
N THR A 152 9.89 1.33 36.78
CA THR A 152 9.85 2.80 36.64
C THR A 152 9.03 3.49 37.73
N ALA A 153 8.13 2.75 38.37
CA ALA A 153 7.45 3.08 39.61
C ALA A 153 7.14 1.76 40.34
N ALA A 154 6.70 1.80 41.60
CA ALA A 154 6.47 0.60 42.39
C ALA A 154 5.51 -0.37 41.69
N GLY A 155 6.01 -1.54 41.25
CA GLY A 155 5.25 -2.53 40.50
C GLY A 155 4.99 -2.20 39.02
N GLU A 156 5.49 -1.07 38.50
CA GLU A 156 5.32 -0.66 37.10
C GLU A 156 6.58 -0.92 36.28
N TYR A 157 6.50 -1.88 35.35
CA TYR A 157 7.61 -2.30 34.51
C TYR A 157 7.47 -1.77 33.08
N LYS A 158 8.58 -1.26 32.52
CA LYS A 158 8.66 -0.81 31.13
C LYS A 158 9.84 -1.45 30.40
N LEU A 159 9.64 -1.63 29.10
CA LEU A 159 10.62 -2.19 28.18
C LEU A 159 11.36 -1.12 27.36
N GLY A 160 11.01 0.17 27.52
CA GLY A 160 11.60 1.24 26.71
C GLY A 160 11.34 1.09 25.21
N ILE A 161 10.22 0.48 24.81
CA ILE A 161 9.83 0.27 23.41
C ILE A 161 8.65 1.19 23.09
N TRP A 162 8.78 1.95 22.00
CA TRP A 162 7.69 2.75 21.44
C TRP A 162 6.92 1.92 20.43
N VAL A 163 5.59 1.85 20.58
CA VAL A 163 4.76 0.90 19.85
C VAL A 163 3.49 1.52 19.26
N ARG A 164 2.99 0.89 18.19
CA ARG A 164 1.70 1.17 17.54
C ARG A 164 0.96 -0.14 17.32
N ASP A 165 -0.36 -0.14 17.50
CA ASP A 165 -1.21 -1.32 17.33
C ASP A 165 -2.39 -1.11 16.35
N ASN A 166 -2.53 0.10 15.82
CA ASN A 166 -3.56 0.42 14.85
C ASN A 166 -3.18 1.65 14.01
N VAL A 167 -3.94 1.85 12.94
CA VAL A 167 -3.95 3.07 12.12
C VAL A 167 -5.38 3.48 11.85
N GLN A 168 -5.61 4.79 11.77
CA GLN A 168 -6.89 5.38 11.44
C GLN A 168 -6.72 6.51 10.45
N GLY A 169 -7.74 6.73 9.61
CA GLY A 169 -7.71 7.80 8.62
C GLY A 169 -8.98 7.85 7.79
N LEU A 170 -8.99 8.78 6.84
CA LEU A 170 -10.04 8.89 5.84
C LEU A 170 -9.51 8.42 4.49
N GLY A 171 -10.37 7.75 3.74
CA GLY A 171 -10.07 7.30 2.39
C GLY A 171 -11.33 7.23 1.56
N THR A 172 -11.19 7.11 0.24
CA THR A 172 -12.32 6.98 -0.67
C THR A 172 -12.50 5.54 -1.12
N VAL A 173 -13.72 5.03 -1.02
CA VAL A 173 -14.08 3.73 -1.62
C VAL A 173 -14.19 3.90 -3.12
N THR A 174 -13.44 3.10 -3.88
CA THR A 174 -13.35 3.20 -5.34
C THR A 174 -14.47 2.43 -6.03
N PHE A 175 -14.69 1.17 -5.64
CA PHE A 175 -15.68 0.33 -6.27
C PHE A 175 -16.21 -0.72 -5.30
N LEU A 176 -17.33 -1.33 -5.69
CA LEU A 176 -17.92 -2.50 -5.03
C LEU A 176 -18.30 -3.54 -6.09
N THR A 177 -17.91 -4.79 -5.87
CA THR A 177 -18.31 -5.92 -6.71
C THR A 177 -19.74 -6.38 -6.40
N GLU A 178 -20.30 -7.21 -7.28
CA GLU A 178 -21.60 -7.85 -7.04
C GLU A 178 -21.58 -8.77 -5.81
N GLN A 179 -20.41 -9.26 -5.40
CA GLN A 179 -20.19 -10.09 -4.21
C GLN A 179 -19.97 -9.26 -2.94
N ASN A 180 -20.22 -7.94 -3.01
CA ASN A 180 -20.03 -6.95 -1.95
C ASN A 180 -18.57 -6.80 -1.47
N GLU A 181 -17.61 -7.10 -2.34
CA GLU A 181 -16.18 -6.86 -2.07
C GLU A 181 -15.80 -5.47 -2.57
N PHE A 182 -15.09 -4.69 -1.78
CA PHE A 182 -14.69 -3.33 -2.15
C PHE A 182 -13.18 -3.21 -2.37
N GLY A 183 -12.81 -2.22 -3.16
CA GLY A 183 -11.46 -1.66 -3.22
C GLY A 183 -11.49 -0.17 -2.89
N ALA A 184 -10.49 0.31 -2.17
CA ALA A 184 -10.37 1.72 -1.77
C ALA A 184 -8.91 2.20 -1.82
N LEU A 185 -8.72 3.53 -1.79
CA LEU A 185 -7.43 4.26 -1.85
C LEU A 185 -6.64 4.16 -3.17
N GLY A 186 -6.47 2.97 -3.72
CA GLY A 186 -5.60 2.76 -4.88
C GLY A 186 -4.09 2.75 -4.55
N HIS A 187 -3.74 2.82 -3.26
CA HIS A 187 -2.39 2.62 -2.75
C HIS A 187 -2.43 1.92 -1.38
N GLY A 188 -1.32 1.30 -0.99
CA GLY A 188 -1.18 0.69 0.34
C GLY A 188 -1.07 1.73 1.45
N ILE A 189 -1.55 1.38 2.64
CA ILE A 189 -1.28 2.14 3.85
C ILE A 189 0.08 1.72 4.37
N HIS A 190 1.03 2.65 4.30
CA HIS A 190 2.37 2.50 4.86
C HIS A 190 2.43 3.09 6.25
N ASP A 191 3.25 2.49 7.10
CA ASP A 191 3.56 3.07 8.39
C ASP A 191 4.53 4.25 8.21
N THR A 192 4.20 5.40 8.81
CA THR A 192 4.95 6.66 8.59
C THR A 192 6.38 6.62 9.15
N ASP A 193 6.63 5.81 10.17
CA ASP A 193 7.90 5.77 10.88
C ASP A 193 8.87 4.75 10.24
N THR A 194 8.34 3.62 9.75
CA THR A 194 9.11 2.53 9.13
C THR A 194 9.12 2.59 7.60
N ASN A 195 8.18 3.31 6.99
CA ASN A 195 7.88 3.34 5.55
C ASN A 195 7.51 1.97 4.95
N GLY A 196 7.32 0.94 5.78
CA GLY A 196 6.89 -0.39 5.36
C GLY A 196 5.40 -0.42 5.06
N LEU A 197 4.99 -1.30 4.13
CA LEU A 197 3.57 -1.62 3.96
C LEU A 197 3.07 -2.25 5.27
N MET A 198 2.02 -1.68 5.84
CA MET A 198 1.54 -2.11 7.15
C MET A 198 0.90 -3.50 7.07
N GLU A 199 1.44 -4.46 7.81
CA GLU A 199 0.83 -5.77 7.99
C GLU A 199 -0.34 -5.67 8.99
N ILE A 200 -1.53 -6.09 8.56
CA ILE A 200 -2.77 -5.98 9.33
C ILE A 200 -3.32 -7.36 9.69
N SER A 201 -3.94 -7.47 10.86
CA SER A 201 -4.77 -8.63 11.23
C SER A 201 -6.20 -8.49 10.71
N GLY A 202 -6.60 -7.25 10.42
CA GLY A 202 -7.89 -6.89 9.87
C GLY A 202 -8.20 -5.42 10.14
N GLY A 203 -9.39 -5.00 9.77
CA GLY A 203 -9.86 -3.65 10.03
C GLY A 203 -11.36 -3.52 9.82
N LYS A 204 -11.83 -2.29 9.97
CA LYS A 204 -13.23 -1.92 9.88
C LYS A 204 -13.36 -0.67 9.05
N LEU A 205 -14.37 -0.66 8.20
CA LEU A 205 -14.76 0.49 7.43
C LEU A 205 -15.98 1.14 8.10
N TYR A 206 -15.93 2.44 8.30
CA TYR A 206 -16.96 3.21 8.98
C TYR A 206 -17.52 4.31 8.09
N ARG A 207 -18.77 4.66 8.31
CA ARG A 207 -19.35 5.91 7.84
C ARG A 207 -18.58 7.06 8.51
N THR A 208 -18.26 8.08 7.71
CA THR A 208 -17.61 9.31 8.17
C THR A 208 -18.45 10.52 7.79
N THR A 209 -18.29 11.60 8.54
CA THR A 209 -18.85 12.92 8.23
C THR A 209 -17.71 13.84 7.90
N ILE A 210 -17.74 14.43 6.70
CA ILE A 210 -16.77 15.45 6.31
C ILE A 210 -17.22 16.77 6.93
N GLN A 211 -16.32 17.42 7.65
CA GLN A 211 -16.61 18.66 8.35
C GLN A 211 -16.04 19.86 7.62
N ASN A 212 -14.89 19.68 6.98
CA ASN A 212 -14.18 20.77 6.33
C ASN A 212 -13.30 20.23 5.19
N VAL A 213 -13.02 21.11 4.23
CA VAL A 213 -12.04 20.86 3.18
C VAL A 213 -11.00 21.98 3.23
N VAL A 214 -9.77 21.59 3.52
CA VAL A 214 -8.62 22.49 3.48
C VAL A 214 -8.07 22.51 2.06
N LYS A 215 -8.13 23.67 1.42
CA LYS A 215 -7.67 23.89 0.05
C LYS A 215 -6.17 23.60 -0.10
N GLY A 216 -5.81 22.85 -1.14
CA GLY A 216 -4.44 22.58 -1.52
C GLY A 216 -3.76 23.78 -2.17
N SER A 217 -2.46 23.89 -1.97
CA SER A 217 -1.60 24.91 -2.60
C SER A 217 -0.20 24.35 -2.85
N SER A 218 0.61 25.05 -3.64
CA SER A 218 1.96 24.59 -3.95
C SER A 218 2.77 24.39 -2.66
N GLY A 219 3.32 23.18 -2.49
CA GLY A 219 4.08 22.77 -1.31
C GLY A 219 3.22 22.25 -0.16
N ASN A 220 1.90 22.48 -0.18
CA ASN A 220 0.97 22.06 0.87
C ASN A 220 -0.23 21.33 0.23
N PRO A 221 -0.17 19.99 0.13
CA PRO A 221 -1.36 19.20 -0.22
C PRO A 221 -2.52 19.60 0.68
N GLY A 222 -3.68 19.89 0.09
CA GLY A 222 -4.90 20.12 0.86
C GLY A 222 -5.34 18.84 1.54
N THR A 223 -6.34 18.92 2.41
CA THR A 223 -6.86 17.75 3.12
C THR A 223 -8.37 17.83 3.34
N MET A 224 -9.00 16.67 3.32
CA MET A 224 -10.37 16.49 3.79
C MET A 224 -10.35 16.21 5.29
N GLU A 225 -11.04 17.04 6.06
CA GLU A 225 -11.17 16.89 7.50
C GLU A 225 -12.55 16.34 7.83
N GLY A 226 -12.58 15.24 8.58
CA GLY A 226 -13.81 14.56 8.92
C GLY A 226 -13.72 13.86 10.25
N MET A 227 -14.90 13.49 10.76
CA MET A 227 -15.05 12.77 12.02
C MET A 227 -15.45 11.32 11.75
N ILE A 228 -14.84 10.41 12.50
CA ILE A 228 -15.20 8.99 12.51
C ILE A 228 -15.75 8.68 13.90
N VAL A 229 -16.99 8.20 13.96
CA VAL A 229 -17.61 7.78 15.23
C VAL A 229 -17.65 6.26 15.27
N TYR A 230 -16.76 5.67 16.07
CA TYR A 230 -16.56 4.23 16.20
C TYR A 230 -17.70 3.58 17.00
N ASN A 231 -18.77 3.18 16.32
CA ASN A 231 -19.88 2.44 16.91
C ASN A 231 -20.49 1.45 15.90
N ARG A 232 -21.38 0.58 16.38
CA ARG A 232 -22.04 -0.44 15.54
C ARG A 232 -22.96 0.14 14.47
N TYR A 233 -23.52 1.32 14.68
CA TYR A 233 -24.41 1.97 13.71
C TYR A 233 -23.65 2.45 12.48
N ASN A 234 -22.47 3.03 12.70
CA ASN A 234 -21.62 3.56 11.63
C ASN A 234 -20.72 2.51 10.97
N LEU A 235 -20.69 1.27 11.47
CA LEU A 235 -19.91 0.19 10.86
C LEU A 235 -20.52 -0.18 9.51
N LEU A 236 -19.72 -0.08 8.44
CA LEU A 236 -20.11 -0.40 7.06
C LEU A 236 -19.65 -1.79 6.62
N GLY A 237 -18.52 -2.25 7.14
CA GLY A 237 -17.94 -3.54 6.78
C GLY A 237 -16.54 -3.78 7.36
N THR A 238 -15.85 -4.77 6.81
CA THR A 238 -14.54 -5.26 7.26
C THR A 238 -13.46 -4.97 6.23
N ILE A 239 -12.26 -4.63 6.70
CA ILE A 239 -11.05 -4.58 5.89
C ILE A 239 -10.28 -5.87 6.14
N GLU A 240 -9.91 -6.55 5.06
CA GLU A 240 -9.27 -7.87 5.09
C GLU A 240 -7.84 -7.83 4.56
N LYS A 241 -7.54 -6.93 3.62
CA LYS A 241 -6.22 -6.82 2.99
C LYS A 241 -5.76 -5.36 2.91
N ASN A 242 -4.47 -5.14 3.15
CA ASN A 242 -3.75 -3.93 2.80
C ASN A 242 -2.65 -4.33 1.80
N THR A 243 -2.71 -3.83 0.58
CA THR A 243 -1.73 -4.13 -0.48
C THR A 243 -1.22 -2.83 -1.10
N ASP A 244 -0.12 -2.88 -1.86
CA ASP A 244 0.41 -1.69 -2.55
C ASP A 244 -0.61 -1.03 -3.52
N ALA A 245 -1.68 -1.73 -3.89
CA ALA A 245 -2.72 -1.28 -4.82
C ALA A 245 -4.00 -0.78 -4.12
N GLY A 246 -4.08 -0.83 -2.79
CA GLY A 246 -5.25 -0.39 -2.05
C GLY A 246 -5.55 -1.21 -0.80
N ILE A 247 -6.64 -0.86 -0.14
CA ILE A 247 -7.26 -1.70 0.89
C ILE A 247 -8.50 -2.40 0.33
N TYR A 248 -8.74 -3.62 0.78
CA TYR A 248 -9.81 -4.48 0.29
C TYR A 248 -10.51 -5.21 1.43
N GLY A 249 -11.77 -5.53 1.22
CA GLY A 249 -12.57 -6.31 2.16
C GLY A 249 -14.03 -6.37 1.71
N ARG A 250 -14.94 -6.51 2.67
CA ARG A 250 -16.37 -6.73 2.41
C ARG A 250 -17.23 -5.68 3.07
N LEU A 251 -18.29 -5.27 2.37
CA LEU A 251 -19.32 -4.39 2.92
C LEU A 251 -20.54 -5.20 3.35
N ASP A 252 -20.95 -5.01 4.59
CA ASP A 252 -22.19 -5.57 5.12
C ASP A 252 -23.38 -4.65 4.77
N LYS A 253 -23.15 -3.34 4.79
CA LYS A 253 -24.17 -2.31 4.61
C LYS A 253 -24.02 -1.55 3.31
N THR A 254 -24.21 -2.24 2.20
CA THR A 254 -23.91 -1.66 0.87
C THR A 254 -24.82 -0.51 0.45
N GLU A 255 -26.12 -0.58 0.76
CA GLU A 255 -27.09 0.48 0.42
C GLU A 255 -26.81 1.78 1.18
N GLU A 256 -26.27 1.68 2.40
CA GLU A 256 -25.91 2.83 3.21
C GLU A 256 -24.81 3.70 2.57
N LEU A 257 -23.94 3.09 1.77
CA LEU A 257 -22.81 3.75 1.13
C LEU A 257 -23.06 4.04 -0.36
N PHE A 258 -23.60 3.07 -1.11
CA PHE A 258 -23.79 3.19 -2.56
C PHE A 258 -25.20 3.60 -2.97
N GLY A 259 -26.18 3.58 -2.05
CA GLY A 259 -27.59 3.77 -2.42
C GLY A 259 -28.01 2.77 -3.51
N LYS A 260 -28.48 3.29 -4.65
CA LYS A 260 -28.81 2.47 -5.82
C LYS A 260 -27.52 2.08 -6.57
N LYS A 261 -27.25 0.78 -6.61
CA LYS A 261 -26.10 0.20 -7.33
C LYS A 261 -26.32 0.26 -8.84
N GLU A 262 -25.55 1.09 -9.54
CA GLU A 262 -25.47 1.06 -11.00
C GLU A 262 -24.13 0.44 -11.41
N LEU A 263 -24.22 -0.62 -12.22
CA LEU A 263 -23.06 -1.37 -12.67
C LEU A 263 -22.40 -0.70 -13.86
N VAL A 264 -21.10 -0.45 -13.73
CA VAL A 264 -20.24 0.15 -14.75
C VAL A 264 -19.16 -0.87 -15.15
N GLU A 265 -18.86 -0.92 -16.44
CA GLU A 265 -17.79 -1.77 -16.96
C GLU A 265 -16.42 -1.22 -16.59
N THR A 266 -15.48 -2.12 -16.32
CA THR A 266 -14.07 -1.75 -16.11
C THR A 266 -13.31 -1.86 -17.43
N ALA A 267 -12.47 -0.88 -17.73
CA ALA A 267 -11.62 -0.91 -18.92
C ALA A 267 -10.36 -1.75 -18.68
N ALA A 268 -9.91 -2.45 -19.72
CA ALA A 268 -8.57 -3.00 -19.78
C ALA A 268 -7.54 -1.88 -19.92
N LYS A 269 -6.28 -2.11 -19.51
CA LYS A 269 -5.22 -1.10 -19.59
C LYS A 269 -5.01 -0.56 -21.01
N GLU A 270 -5.21 -1.41 -22.02
CA GLU A 270 -5.03 -1.10 -23.44
C GLU A 270 -6.12 -0.19 -24.01
N GLU A 271 -7.28 -0.11 -23.36
CA GLU A 271 -8.39 0.76 -23.77
C GLU A 271 -8.22 2.21 -23.29
N ILE A 272 -7.28 2.47 -22.37
CA ILE A 272 -7.11 3.76 -21.72
C ILE A 272 -6.23 4.66 -22.59
N VAL A 273 -6.73 5.87 -22.88
CA VAL A 273 -6.04 6.84 -23.73
C VAL A 273 -5.85 8.16 -23.00
N THR A 274 -4.86 8.94 -23.43
CA THR A 274 -4.71 10.33 -22.98
C THR A 274 -5.88 11.18 -23.47
N GLY A 275 -6.31 12.15 -22.67
CA GLY A 275 -7.40 13.06 -23.01
C GLY A 275 -8.49 13.14 -21.92
N PRO A 276 -9.70 13.61 -22.27
CA PRO A 276 -10.76 13.87 -21.30
C PRO A 276 -11.18 12.62 -20.52
N ALA A 277 -11.45 12.81 -19.24
CA ALA A 277 -12.00 11.82 -18.33
C ALA A 277 -12.79 12.52 -17.20
N LYS A 278 -13.45 11.74 -16.36
CA LYS A 278 -14.16 12.21 -15.17
C LYS A 278 -13.54 11.61 -13.92
N MET A 279 -13.38 12.41 -12.87
CA MET A 279 -13.07 11.93 -11.53
C MET A 279 -14.32 12.01 -10.67
N ARG A 280 -14.69 10.90 -10.04
CA ARG A 280 -15.83 10.83 -9.14
C ARG A 280 -15.37 11.00 -7.70
N CYS A 281 -15.79 12.06 -7.03
CA CYS A 281 -15.40 12.31 -5.64
C CYS A 281 -16.49 13.03 -4.85
N PHE A 282 -16.36 12.99 -3.53
CA PHE A 282 -17.25 13.66 -2.61
C PHE A 282 -16.85 15.12 -2.41
N LEU A 283 -17.80 16.02 -2.61
CA LEU A 283 -17.64 17.46 -2.42
C LEU A 283 -18.99 18.04 -2.00
N GLU A 284 -19.04 18.80 -0.91
CA GLU A 284 -20.27 19.43 -0.38
C GLU A 284 -21.42 18.45 -0.16
N ASP A 285 -21.15 17.40 0.61
CA ASP A 285 -22.16 16.42 1.04
C ASP A 285 -22.74 15.51 -0.06
N GLU A 286 -22.17 15.57 -1.28
CA GLU A 286 -22.58 14.71 -2.39
C GLU A 286 -21.38 14.14 -3.16
N VAL A 287 -21.59 12.96 -3.76
CA VAL A 287 -20.64 12.36 -4.71
C VAL A 287 -21.01 12.80 -6.11
N ARG A 288 -20.08 13.51 -6.77
CA ARG A 288 -20.24 14.05 -8.12
C ARG A 288 -19.07 13.67 -9.02
N GLU A 289 -19.25 13.88 -10.31
CA GLU A 289 -18.22 13.70 -11.34
C GLU A 289 -17.68 15.04 -11.80
N PHE A 290 -16.37 15.19 -11.77
CA PHE A 290 -15.64 16.41 -12.11
C PHE A 290 -14.72 16.16 -13.30
N ASP A 291 -14.57 17.17 -14.16
CA ASP A 291 -13.69 17.10 -15.32
C ASP A 291 -12.20 16.98 -14.96
N ILE A 292 -11.55 16.00 -15.58
CA ILE A 292 -10.10 15.80 -15.51
C ILE A 292 -9.54 15.45 -16.89
N GLU A 293 -8.22 15.51 -17.03
CA GLU A 293 -7.48 15.07 -18.20
C GLU A 293 -6.47 13.98 -17.83
N VAL A 294 -6.49 12.87 -18.55
CA VAL A 294 -5.44 11.84 -18.50
C VAL A 294 -4.26 12.34 -19.33
N MET A 295 -3.19 12.77 -18.65
CA MET A 295 -2.01 13.37 -19.25
C MET A 295 -1.04 12.32 -19.80
N LYS A 296 -0.91 11.18 -19.10
CA LYS A 296 0.00 10.09 -19.45
C LYS A 296 -0.58 8.77 -18.96
N VAL A 297 -0.40 7.72 -19.76
CA VAL A 297 -0.65 6.33 -19.39
C VAL A 297 0.67 5.57 -19.46
N ASP A 298 0.98 4.80 -18.41
CA ASP A 298 2.20 4.01 -18.27
C ASP A 298 1.83 2.57 -17.86
N GLN A 299 1.58 1.72 -18.85
CA GLN A 299 1.06 0.36 -18.64
C GLN A 299 2.08 -0.57 -17.97
N GLU A 300 3.37 -0.29 -18.16
CA GLU A 300 4.53 -1.05 -17.69
C GLU A 300 5.23 -0.38 -16.49
N THR A 301 4.52 0.48 -15.75
CA THR A 301 5.06 1.18 -14.59
C THR A 301 5.65 0.19 -13.57
N ALA A 302 6.85 0.50 -13.06
CA ALA A 302 7.44 -0.23 -11.95
C ALA A 302 6.69 0.02 -10.62
N GLU A 303 6.06 1.19 -10.49
CA GLU A 303 5.26 1.58 -9.34
C GLU A 303 3.77 1.44 -9.71
N ILE A 304 3.11 0.41 -9.17
CA ILE A 304 1.75 0.03 -9.58
C ILE A 304 0.70 1.15 -9.36
N ASN A 305 0.95 2.02 -8.39
CA ASN A 305 0.06 3.14 -8.04
C ASN A 305 0.32 4.42 -8.86
N LYS A 306 1.21 4.37 -9.87
CA LYS A 306 1.55 5.49 -10.78
C LYS A 306 1.32 5.14 -12.26
N GLY A 307 0.36 4.26 -12.54
CA GLY A 307 0.03 3.81 -13.90
C GLY A 307 -0.54 4.91 -14.80
N MET A 308 -1.10 5.97 -14.23
CA MET A 308 -1.54 7.14 -14.99
C MET A 308 -1.17 8.45 -14.30
N MET A 309 -0.99 9.50 -15.08
CA MET A 309 -0.90 10.88 -14.59
C MET A 309 -2.15 11.62 -15.04
N ILE A 310 -2.80 12.31 -14.10
CA ILE A 310 -4.02 13.07 -14.35
C ILE A 310 -3.86 14.54 -13.96
N ARG A 311 -4.73 15.38 -14.51
CA ARG A 311 -4.89 16.78 -14.13
C ARG A 311 -6.36 17.11 -13.93
N VAL A 312 -6.69 17.79 -12.84
CA VAL A 312 -8.02 18.35 -12.63
C VAL A 312 -8.20 19.58 -13.53
N THR A 313 -9.27 19.59 -14.32
CA THR A 313 -9.64 20.69 -15.22
C THR A 313 -10.97 21.34 -14.84
N ASP A 314 -11.73 20.71 -13.95
CA ASP A 314 -13.00 21.22 -13.42
C ASP A 314 -12.80 22.49 -12.58
N GLU A 315 -13.45 23.57 -12.98
CA GLU A 315 -13.30 24.89 -12.34
C GLU A 315 -13.87 24.91 -10.92
N GLU A 316 -15.02 24.26 -10.69
CA GLU A 316 -15.67 24.23 -9.37
C GLU A 316 -14.79 23.47 -8.37
N LEU A 317 -14.28 22.31 -8.77
CA LEU A 317 -13.40 21.51 -7.93
C LEU A 317 -12.11 22.28 -7.61
N LEU A 318 -11.47 22.89 -8.60
CA LEU A 318 -10.26 23.70 -8.41
C LEU A 318 -10.51 24.90 -7.49
N GLU A 319 -11.66 25.55 -7.61
CA GLU A 319 -12.04 26.67 -6.75
C GLU A 319 -12.16 26.23 -5.28
N LYS A 320 -12.84 25.10 -5.03
CA LYS A 320 -13.13 24.63 -3.67
C LYS A 320 -11.96 23.93 -3.00
N THR A 321 -11.18 23.14 -3.75
CA THR A 321 -10.18 22.23 -3.17
C THR A 321 -8.75 22.56 -3.61
N GLY A 322 -8.56 23.36 -4.65
CA GLY A 322 -7.23 23.61 -5.24
C GLY A 322 -6.71 22.44 -6.07
N GLY A 323 -7.55 21.43 -6.33
CA GLY A 323 -7.21 20.21 -7.07
C GLY A 323 -7.41 18.94 -6.23
N ILE A 324 -6.48 18.00 -6.37
CA ILE A 324 -6.49 16.75 -5.62
C ILE A 324 -5.98 17.03 -4.19
N ILE A 325 -6.72 16.54 -3.19
CA ILE A 325 -6.37 16.70 -1.77
C ILE A 325 -6.29 15.34 -1.07
N GLN A 326 -5.64 15.31 0.09
CA GLN A 326 -5.65 14.12 0.93
C GLN A 326 -7.08 13.74 1.33
N GLY A 327 -7.38 12.43 1.29
CA GLY A 327 -8.74 11.90 1.43
C GLY A 327 -9.41 11.52 0.09
N MET A 328 -9.05 12.18 -1.02
CA MET A 328 -9.52 11.80 -2.37
C MET A 328 -8.81 10.57 -2.95
N SER A 329 -7.79 10.05 -2.27
CA SER A 329 -7.19 8.78 -2.66
C SER A 329 -8.28 7.70 -2.68
N GLY A 330 -8.41 7.05 -3.84
CA GLY A 330 -9.46 6.10 -4.16
C GLY A 330 -10.61 6.67 -4.98
N SER A 331 -10.65 7.98 -5.26
CA SER A 331 -11.64 8.59 -6.15
C SER A 331 -11.61 7.93 -7.53
N PRO A 332 -12.73 7.33 -7.99
CA PRO A 332 -12.79 6.65 -9.26
C PRO A 332 -12.51 7.57 -10.45
N ILE A 333 -11.83 7.03 -11.45
CA ILE A 333 -11.55 7.70 -12.72
C ILE A 333 -12.33 6.97 -13.82
N LEU A 334 -13.17 7.70 -14.52
CA LEU A 334 -14.07 7.21 -15.56
C LEU A 334 -13.66 7.79 -16.92
N GLN A 335 -13.56 6.96 -17.94
CA GLN A 335 -13.33 7.41 -19.32
C GLN A 335 -14.20 6.55 -20.24
N ASN A 336 -14.88 7.20 -21.20
CA ASN A 336 -15.79 6.53 -22.13
C ASN A 336 -16.87 5.68 -21.43
N GLY A 337 -17.36 6.14 -20.27
CA GLY A 337 -18.36 5.43 -19.47
C GLY A 337 -17.85 4.17 -18.76
N LYS A 338 -16.54 3.92 -18.75
CA LYS A 338 -15.91 2.78 -18.06
C LYS A 338 -15.05 3.26 -16.90
N LEU A 339 -14.98 2.45 -15.83
CA LEU A 339 -14.01 2.64 -14.75
C LEU A 339 -12.61 2.26 -15.25
N ILE A 340 -11.72 3.24 -15.35
CA ILE A 340 -10.34 3.03 -15.82
C ILE A 340 -9.34 2.95 -14.67
N GLY A 341 -9.67 3.52 -13.51
CA GLY A 341 -8.73 3.60 -12.41
C GLY A 341 -9.24 4.34 -11.17
N ALA A 342 -8.31 4.66 -10.29
CA ALA A 342 -8.54 5.48 -9.11
C ALA A 342 -7.36 6.41 -8.86
N VAL A 343 -7.63 7.58 -8.30
CA VAL A 343 -6.60 8.53 -7.85
C VAL A 343 -5.80 7.95 -6.69
N THR A 344 -4.48 8.11 -6.70
CA THR A 344 -3.59 7.61 -5.63
C THR A 344 -2.93 8.76 -4.87
N HIS A 345 -2.01 9.47 -5.51
CA HIS A 345 -1.18 10.50 -4.87
C HIS A 345 -1.30 11.83 -5.61
N VAL A 346 -1.37 12.92 -4.85
CA VAL A 346 -1.27 14.29 -5.37
C VAL A 346 0.19 14.71 -5.54
N PHE A 347 0.47 15.57 -6.51
CA PHE A 347 1.79 16.19 -6.64
C PHE A 347 1.93 17.33 -5.63
N VAL A 348 2.93 17.23 -4.75
CA VAL A 348 3.13 18.20 -3.66
C VAL A 348 3.29 19.64 -4.15
N MET A 349 3.95 19.84 -5.29
CA MET A 349 4.19 21.18 -5.85
C MET A 349 3.05 21.69 -6.74
N ASP A 350 2.11 20.83 -7.12
CA ASP A 350 1.02 21.14 -8.05
C ASP A 350 -0.20 20.27 -7.73
N SER A 351 -1.06 20.74 -6.83
CA SER A 351 -2.24 20.01 -6.38
C SER A 351 -3.24 19.73 -7.51
N THR A 352 -3.15 20.42 -8.65
CA THR A 352 -4.01 20.12 -9.82
C THR A 352 -3.65 18.79 -10.48
N LYS A 353 -2.47 18.22 -10.19
CA LYS A 353 -1.99 16.98 -10.79
C LYS A 353 -1.84 15.88 -9.76
N GLY A 354 -1.98 14.65 -10.24
CA GLY A 354 -1.78 13.46 -9.43
C GLY A 354 -1.52 12.22 -10.26
N TYR A 355 -1.34 11.13 -9.54
CA TYR A 355 -1.21 9.79 -10.09
C TYR A 355 -2.51 9.01 -9.93
N GLY A 356 -2.68 8.00 -10.77
CA GLY A 356 -3.73 7.01 -10.63
C GLY A 356 -3.23 5.58 -10.86
N ILE A 357 -3.96 4.63 -10.30
CA ILE A 357 -3.80 3.19 -10.50
C ILE A 357 -4.87 2.68 -11.47
N PHE A 358 -4.56 1.62 -12.22
CA PHE A 358 -5.54 0.98 -13.11
C PHE A 358 -6.59 0.18 -12.34
N ALA A 359 -7.85 0.26 -12.77
CA ALA A 359 -8.94 -0.52 -12.19
C ALA A 359 -8.68 -2.02 -12.32
N GLU A 360 -8.14 -2.45 -13.46
CA GLU A 360 -7.71 -3.83 -13.69
C GLU A 360 -6.71 -4.31 -12.62
N THR A 361 -5.71 -3.50 -12.28
CA THR A 361 -4.71 -3.82 -11.25
C THR A 361 -5.34 -3.94 -9.87
N MET A 362 -6.28 -3.05 -9.54
CA MET A 362 -7.00 -3.13 -8.26
C MET A 362 -7.87 -4.40 -8.18
N LEU A 363 -8.57 -4.76 -9.26
CA LEU A 363 -9.45 -5.93 -9.30
C LEU A 363 -8.70 -7.27 -9.24
N GLN A 364 -7.41 -7.28 -9.57
CA GLN A 364 -6.55 -8.47 -9.43
C GLN A 364 -6.26 -8.79 -7.95
N GLN A 365 -6.38 -7.82 -7.03
CA GLN A 365 -6.12 -7.99 -5.60
C GLN A 365 -7.26 -8.67 -4.83
N LEU A 366 -8.46 -8.69 -5.42
CA LEU A 366 -9.63 -9.36 -4.83
C LEU A 366 -9.52 -10.89 -4.87
N LYS A 367 -8.56 -11.44 -5.62
CA LYS A 367 -8.36 -12.89 -5.78
C LYS A 367 -7.85 -13.57 -4.52
#